data_AF-A0AAU3P3H8-F1
#
_entry.id   AF-A0AAU3P3H8-F1
#
_cell.length_a   1.000
_cell.length_b   1.000
_cell.length_c   1.000
_cell.angle_alpha   90.00
_cell.angle_beta   90.00
_cell.angle_gamma   90.00
#
_symmetry.space_group_name_H-M   'P 1'
#
loop_
_entity.id
_entity.type
_entity.pdbx_description
1 polymer ?
#
loop_
_entity_poly.entity_id
_entity_poly.type
_entity_poly.pdbx_seq_one_letter_code
_entity_poly.pdbx_strand_id
1 'polypeptide(L)'
;MTNANPTDLAARAAEAIRNLNHATQSVKGELVNPGDAYEVVASLKALTQRLPQTFDQVSGFLGALATTGAVTADYGAPDDHLAEARSALASAAIISQTLTEHLDRAHSALAPLGYDTTTDALTGL
;
A
#
# COMPACT_ATOMS: atom_id res chain seq x y z
N MET A 1 -4.59 -3.08 -27.25
CA MET A 1 -4.62 -3.42 -25.82
C MET A 1 -5.66 -2.52 -25.19
N THR A 2 -6.76 -3.07 -24.66
CA THR A 2 -7.75 -2.29 -23.92
C THR A 2 -7.05 -1.77 -22.66
N ASN A 3 -6.99 -0.45 -22.49
CA ASN A 3 -6.45 0.13 -21.26
C ASN A 3 -7.26 -0.41 -20.08
N ALA A 4 -6.59 -1.02 -19.09
CA ALA A 4 -7.26 -1.52 -17.91
C ALA A 4 -7.91 -0.35 -17.15
N ASN A 5 -9.15 -0.52 -16.72
CA ASN A 5 -9.88 0.49 -15.96
C ASN A 5 -9.17 0.74 -14.61
N PRO A 6 -8.91 2.00 -14.21
CA PRO A 6 -8.33 2.33 -12.90
C PRO A 6 -9.03 1.65 -11.71
N THR A 7 -10.36 1.52 -11.75
CA THR A 7 -11.14 0.84 -10.69
C THR A 7 -10.77 -0.64 -10.59
N ASP A 8 -10.62 -1.34 -11.72
CA ASP A 8 -10.24 -2.75 -11.74
C ASP A 8 -8.80 -2.96 -11.23
N LEU A 9 -7.90 -2.03 -11.56
CA LEU A 9 -6.52 -2.06 -11.08
C LEU A 9 -6.46 -1.85 -9.56
N ALA A 10 -7.23 -0.89 -9.03
CA ALA A 10 -7.32 -0.66 -7.58
C ALA A 10 -7.90 -1.88 -6.84
N ALA A 11 -8.96 -2.50 -7.38
CA ALA A 11 -9.54 -3.72 -6.81
C ALA A 11 -8.53 -4.88 -6.79
N ARG A 12 -7.77 -5.08 -7.88
CA ARG A 12 -6.72 -6.10 -7.94
C ARG A 12 -5.57 -5.83 -6.96
N ALA A 13 -5.21 -4.57 -6.74
CA ALA A 13 -4.21 -4.20 -5.74
C ALA A 13 -4.69 -4.55 -4.32
N ALA A 14 -5.95 -4.27 -4.00
CA ALA A 14 -6.55 -4.63 -2.70
C ALA A 14 -6.56 -6.14 -2.48
N GLU A 15 -6.95 -6.93 -3.49
CA GLU A 15 -6.93 -8.40 -3.41
C GLU A 15 -5.49 -8.96 -3.29
N ALA A 16 -4.51 -8.35 -3.95
CA ALA A 16 -3.11 -8.75 -3.79
C ALA A 16 -2.63 -8.54 -2.34
N ILE A 17 -2.97 -7.41 -1.71
CA ILE A 17 -2.66 -7.16 -0.29
C ILE A 17 -3.40 -8.13 0.62
N ARG A 18 -4.68 -8.45 0.32
CA ARG A 18 -5.42 -9.46 1.07
C ARG A 18 -4.73 -10.83 1.03
N ASN A 19 -4.31 -11.26 -0.15
CA ASN A 19 -3.60 -12.53 -0.31
C ASN A 19 -2.26 -12.52 0.42
N LEU A 20 -1.50 -11.42 0.34
CA LEU A 20 -0.27 -11.24 1.11
C LEU A 20 -0.52 -11.31 2.63
N ASN A 21 -1.59 -10.66 3.12
CA ASN A 21 -1.97 -10.71 4.52
C ASN A 21 -2.33 -12.13 4.96
N HIS A 22 -2.95 -12.94 4.10
CA HIS A 22 -3.21 -14.35 4.39
C HIS A 22 -1.92 -15.18 4.44
N ALA A 23 -1.00 -14.98 3.50
CA ALA A 23 0.27 -15.69 3.42
C ALA A 23 1.23 -15.38 4.59
N THR A 24 1.08 -14.21 5.22
CA THR A 24 1.90 -13.78 6.37
C THR A 24 1.33 -14.15 7.75
N GLN A 25 0.20 -14.86 7.83
CA GLN A 25 -0.39 -15.28 9.12
C GLN A 25 0.41 -16.42 9.77
N SER A 26 0.83 -16.25 11.03
CA SER A 26 1.72 -17.19 11.75
C SER A 26 1.22 -18.64 11.86
N VAL A 27 -0.10 -18.89 11.78
CA VAL A 27 -0.69 -20.24 11.91
C VAL A 27 -0.69 -21.01 10.58
N LYS A 28 -0.48 -20.33 9.45
CA LYS A 28 -0.49 -20.90 8.09
C LYS A 28 0.70 -20.45 7.22
N GLY A 29 1.56 -19.59 7.76
CA GLY A 29 2.37 -18.67 6.98
C GLY A 29 3.53 -19.33 6.26
N GLU A 30 3.78 -18.85 5.04
CA GLU A 30 4.83 -19.35 4.15
C GLU A 30 6.20 -18.68 4.40
N LEU A 31 6.29 -17.76 5.36
CA LEU A 31 7.56 -17.16 5.77
C LEU A 31 8.35 -18.17 6.59
N VAL A 32 9.46 -18.65 6.05
CA VAL A 32 10.32 -19.68 6.64
C VAL A 32 11.53 -19.05 7.32
N ASN A 33 12.08 -17.98 6.74
CA ASN A 33 13.34 -17.38 7.18
C ASN A 33 13.31 -15.83 7.12
N PRO A 34 14.26 -15.13 7.77
CA PRO A 34 14.36 -13.67 7.73
C PRO A 34 14.49 -13.07 6.31
N GLY A 35 15.04 -13.82 5.35
CA GLY A 35 15.10 -13.43 3.94
C GLY A 35 13.72 -13.30 3.29
N ASP A 36 12.76 -14.14 3.66
CA ASP A 36 11.38 -14.03 3.16
C ASP A 36 10.74 -12.72 3.65
N ALA A 37 10.98 -12.36 4.92
CA ALA A 37 10.53 -11.08 5.47
C ALA A 37 11.23 -9.89 4.78
N TYR A 38 12.52 -10.01 4.45
CA TYR A 38 13.27 -9.00 3.71
C TYR A 38 12.61 -8.68 2.36
N GLU A 39 12.32 -9.72 1.57
CA GLU A 39 11.70 -9.58 0.24
C GLU A 39 10.27 -9.00 0.31
N VAL A 40 9.47 -9.42 1.31
CA VAL A 40 8.13 -8.87 1.54
C VAL A 40 8.22 -7.37 1.88
N VAL A 41 9.11 -6.98 2.79
CA VAL A 41 9.28 -5.56 3.16
C VAL A 41 9.81 -4.73 1.98
N ALA A 42 10.74 -5.28 1.18
CA ALA A 42 11.23 -4.64 -0.05
C ALA A 42 10.08 -4.33 -1.03
N SER A 43 9.20 -5.32 -1.24
CA SER A 43 8.05 -5.21 -2.13
C SER A 43 7.01 -4.20 -1.62
N LEU A 44 6.72 -4.21 -0.32
CA LEU A 44 5.84 -3.23 0.31
C LEU A 44 6.41 -1.82 0.22
N LYS A 45 7.73 -1.65 0.38
CA LYS A 45 8.40 -0.35 0.18
C LYS A 45 8.20 0.17 -1.24
N ALA A 46 8.40 -0.69 -2.24
CA ALA A 46 8.21 -0.33 -3.64
C ALA A 46 6.74 0.04 -3.96
N LEU A 47 5.78 -0.62 -3.31
CA LEU A 47 4.36 -0.28 -3.41
C LEU A 47 4.10 1.12 -2.83
N THR A 48 4.57 1.41 -1.62
CA THR A 48 4.30 2.68 -0.93
C THR A 48 5.00 3.87 -1.60
N GLN A 49 6.11 3.64 -2.30
CA GLN A 49 6.76 4.65 -3.16
C GLN A 49 5.89 5.10 -4.33
N ARG A 50 4.95 4.25 -4.80
CA ARG A 50 4.09 4.53 -5.97
C ARG A 50 2.73 5.12 -5.59
N LEU A 51 2.28 4.90 -4.35
CA LEU A 51 0.99 5.39 -3.88
C LEU A 51 0.82 6.92 -3.97
N PRO A 52 1.82 7.77 -3.64
CA PRO A 52 1.67 9.22 -3.74
C PRO A 52 1.22 9.68 -5.13
N GLN A 53 1.85 9.15 -6.19
CA GLN A 53 1.47 9.47 -7.56
C GLN A 53 0.01 9.10 -7.87
N THR A 54 -0.45 7.96 -7.36
CA THR A 54 -1.84 7.51 -7.56
C THR A 54 -2.81 8.47 -6.86
N PHE A 55 -2.51 8.89 -5.62
CA PHE A 55 -3.35 9.83 -4.88
C PHE A 55 -3.37 11.23 -5.50
N ASP A 56 -2.23 11.71 -6.00
CA ASP A 56 -2.13 12.99 -6.71
C ASP A 56 -2.97 12.97 -7.99
N GLN A 57 -2.93 11.86 -8.74
CA GLN A 57 -3.73 11.70 -9.96
C GLN A 57 -5.23 11.69 -9.68
N VAL A 58 -5.68 10.97 -8.64
CA VAL A 58 -7.09 10.98 -8.22
C VAL A 58 -7.50 12.37 -7.73
N SER A 59 -6.66 13.05 -6.94
CA SER A 59 -6.90 14.42 -6.46
C SER A 59 -7.00 15.41 -7.62
N GLY A 60 -6.17 15.26 -8.65
CA GLY A 60 -6.23 16.07 -9.87
C GLY A 60 -7.54 15.86 -10.64
N PHE A 61 -8.00 14.62 -10.76
CA PHE A 61 -9.30 14.31 -11.37
C PHE A 61 -10.47 14.96 -10.61
N LEU A 62 -10.48 14.88 -9.27
CA LEU A 62 -11.49 15.54 -8.44
C LEU A 62 -11.43 17.07 -8.57
N GLY A 63 -10.22 17.63 -8.68
CA GLY A 63 -10.02 19.06 -8.94
C GLY A 63 -10.60 19.49 -10.29
N ALA A 64 -10.48 18.66 -11.33
CA ALA A 64 -11.10 18.91 -12.62
C ALA A 64 -12.63 18.81 -12.55
N LEU A 65 -13.20 17.88 -11.79
CA LEU A 65 -14.65 17.80 -11.58
C LEU A 65 -15.21 19.06 -10.90
N ALA A 66 -14.50 19.60 -9.92
CA ALA A 66 -14.91 20.83 -9.23
C ALA A 66 -15.09 22.03 -10.18
N THR A 67 -14.28 22.12 -11.25
CA THR A 67 -14.39 23.24 -12.21
C THR A 67 -15.55 23.09 -13.20
N THR A 68 -16.15 21.90 -13.29
CA THR A 68 -17.26 21.66 -14.23
C THR A 68 -18.61 22.14 -13.71
N GLY A 69 -18.79 22.27 -12.40
CA GLY A 69 -20.09 22.50 -11.77
C GLY A 69 -21.10 21.36 -11.95
N ALA A 70 -20.66 20.20 -12.49
CA ALA A 70 -21.53 19.07 -12.81
C ALA A 70 -21.69 18.05 -11.66
N VAL A 71 -21.17 18.36 -10.48
CA VAL A 71 -21.20 17.48 -9.31
C VAL A 71 -22.32 17.91 -8.37
N THR A 72 -23.16 16.96 -7.99
CA THR A 72 -24.21 17.14 -6.96
C THR A 72 -23.85 16.34 -5.72
N ALA A 73 -24.46 16.68 -4.59
CA ALA A 73 -24.31 15.96 -3.33
C ALA A 73 -25.69 15.73 -2.71
N ASP A 74 -25.88 14.56 -2.10
CA ASP A 74 -27.12 14.23 -1.39
C ASP A 74 -27.30 15.07 -0.12
N TYR A 75 -26.20 15.56 0.45
CA TYR A 75 -26.14 16.49 1.58
C TYR A 75 -24.87 17.34 1.52
N GLY A 76 -24.87 18.52 2.16
CA GLY A 76 -23.72 19.44 2.17
C GLY A 76 -23.45 20.08 0.80
N ALA A 77 -22.40 20.89 0.69
CA ALA A 77 -22.01 21.49 -0.57
C ALA A 77 -21.08 20.52 -1.35
N PRO A 78 -21.33 20.27 -2.66
CA PRO A 78 -20.46 19.43 -3.47
C PRO A 78 -19.00 19.87 -3.46
N ASP A 79 -18.75 21.18 -3.48
CA ASP A 79 -17.40 21.75 -3.45
C ASP A 79 -16.66 21.45 -2.14
N ASP A 80 -17.37 21.47 -1.01
CA ASP A 80 -16.78 21.13 0.29
C ASP A 80 -16.34 19.66 0.33
N HIS A 81 -17.19 18.74 -0.17
CA HIS A 81 -16.85 17.32 -0.27
C HIS A 81 -15.66 17.06 -1.19
N LEU A 82 -15.61 17.74 -2.33
CA LEU A 82 -14.48 17.63 -3.27
C LEU A 82 -13.19 18.17 -2.64
N ALA A 83 -13.26 19.30 -1.92
CA ALA A 83 -12.12 19.87 -1.22
C ALA A 83 -11.62 18.93 -0.11
N GLU A 84 -12.52 18.35 0.68
CA GLU A 84 -12.20 17.40 1.74
C GLU A 84 -11.52 16.14 1.17
N ALA A 85 -12.10 15.53 0.14
CA ALA A 85 -11.53 14.35 -0.50
C ALA A 85 -10.11 14.60 -1.03
N ARG A 86 -9.88 15.76 -1.66
CA ARG A 86 -8.55 16.17 -2.16
C ARG A 86 -7.55 16.39 -1.02
N SER A 87 -7.99 17.01 0.07
CA SER A 87 -7.17 17.20 1.28
C SER A 87 -6.77 15.86 1.92
N ALA A 88 -7.71 14.92 1.99
CA ALA A 88 -7.46 13.57 2.49
C ALA A 88 -6.46 12.80 1.60
N LEU A 89 -6.57 12.92 0.27
CA LEU A 89 -5.62 12.31 -0.68
C LEU A 89 -4.22 12.91 -0.56
N ALA A 90 -4.09 14.23 -0.40
CA ALA A 90 -2.81 14.88 -0.14
C ALA A 90 -2.18 14.38 1.17
N SER A 91 -2.99 14.24 2.22
CA SER A 91 -2.55 13.65 3.49
C SER A 91 -2.09 12.20 3.32
N ALA A 92 -2.83 11.40 2.54
CA ALA A 92 -2.47 10.01 2.24
C ALA A 92 -1.13 9.90 1.47
N ALA A 93 -0.84 10.84 0.57
CA ALA A 93 0.44 10.91 -0.14
C ALA A 93 1.60 11.15 0.84
N ILE A 94 1.45 12.11 1.76
CA ILE A 94 2.45 12.39 2.80
C ILE A 94 2.66 11.17 3.70
N ILE A 95 1.57 10.57 4.19
CA ILE A 95 1.64 9.38 5.06
C ILE A 95 2.32 8.21 4.35
N SER A 96 2.09 8.03 3.04
CA SER A 96 2.73 6.96 2.25
C SER A 96 4.23 7.16 2.10
N GLN A 97 4.70 8.41 2.05
CA GLN A 97 6.13 8.72 2.06
C GLN A 97 6.73 8.36 3.43
N THR A 98 6.09 8.76 4.53
CA THR A 98 6.52 8.36 5.87
C THR A 98 6.55 6.84 6.04
N LEU A 99 5.52 6.14 5.56
CA LEU A 99 5.47 4.68 5.57
C LEU A 99 6.63 4.06 4.78
N THR A 100 6.94 4.63 3.61
CA THR A 100 8.10 4.21 2.79
C THR A 100 9.40 4.30 3.57
N GLU A 101 9.64 5.38 4.32
CA GLU A 101 10.85 5.53 5.14
C GLU A 101 10.92 4.47 6.24
N HIS A 102 9.80 4.17 6.90
CA HIS A 102 9.77 3.13 7.92
C HIS A 102 10.04 1.75 7.33
N LEU A 103 9.49 1.45 6.15
CA LEU A 103 9.77 0.20 5.44
C LEU A 103 11.23 0.12 4.98
N ASP A 104 11.84 1.24 4.58
CA ASP A 104 13.27 1.28 4.23
C ASP A 104 14.18 1.00 5.43
N ARG A 105 13.85 1.56 6.60
CA ARG A 105 14.54 1.26 7.86
C ARG A 105 14.39 -0.22 8.24
N ALA A 106 13.18 -0.78 8.12
CA ALA A 106 12.93 -2.19 8.41
C ALA A 106 13.70 -3.10 7.44
N HIS A 107 13.66 -2.82 6.14
CA HIS A 107 14.40 -3.53 5.11
C HIS A 107 15.91 -3.54 5.39
N SER A 108 16.46 -2.38 5.78
CA SER A 108 17.87 -2.24 6.15
C SER A 108 18.24 -3.03 7.41
N ALA A 109 17.35 -3.08 8.40
CA ALA A 109 17.55 -3.83 9.65
C ALA A 109 17.43 -5.35 9.45
N LEU A 110 16.70 -5.80 8.42
CA LEU A 110 16.60 -7.21 8.03
C LEU A 110 17.84 -7.70 7.27
N ALA A 111 18.53 -6.82 6.55
CA ALA A 111 19.67 -7.15 5.69
C ALA A 111 20.81 -7.98 6.36
N PRO A 112 21.23 -7.71 7.62
CA PRO A 112 22.30 -8.48 8.25
C PRO A 112 21.83 -9.80 8.88
N LEU A 113 20.53 -10.12 8.86
CA LEU A 113 20.02 -11.31 9.53
C LEU A 113 20.36 -12.58 8.74
N GLY A 114 21.06 -13.50 9.41
CA GLY A 114 21.22 -14.88 8.95
C GLY A 114 20.13 -15.79 9.53
N TYR A 115 19.96 -16.97 8.92
CA TYR A 115 19.07 -18.01 9.43
C TYR A 115 19.90 -19.22 9.85
N ASP A 116 19.88 -19.55 11.15
CA ASP A 116 20.55 -20.73 11.69
C ASP A 116 19.58 -21.90 11.77
N THR A 117 19.69 -22.82 10.81
CA THR A 117 18.86 -24.03 10.74
C THR A 117 19.21 -25.07 11.81
N THR A 118 20.29 -24.87 12.57
CA THR A 118 20.77 -25.83 13.59
C THR A 118 19.91 -25.81 14.85
N THR A 119 19.25 -24.68 15.15
CA THR A 119 18.36 -24.54 16.30
C THR A 119 16.99 -25.22 16.06
N ASP A 120 16.53 -25.27 14.81
CA ASP A 120 15.23 -25.87 14.42
C ASP A 120 15.26 -27.41 14.48
N ALA A 121 16.44 -28.02 14.36
CA ALA A 121 16.63 -29.47 14.48
C ALA A 121 16.55 -29.98 15.94
N LEU A 122 16.67 -29.11 16.94
CA LEU A 122 16.68 -29.47 18.37
C LEU A 122 15.29 -29.39 19.03
N THR A 123 14.29 -28.79 18.36
CA THR A 123 12.90 -28.69 18.83
C THR A 123 11.98 -29.75 18.22
N GLY A 124 12.49 -30.61 17.33
CA GLY A 124 11.75 -31.69 16.67
C GLY A 124 11.76 -33.05 17.38
N LEU A 125 12.01 -33.11 18.70
CA LEU A 125 11.95 -34.33 19.53
C LEU A 125 10.77 -34.29 20.51
#